data_AF-A0A7V5N8B5-F1
#
_entry.id   AF-A0A7V5N8B5-F1
#
_cell.length_a   1.000
_cell.length_b   1.000
_cell.length_c   1.000
_cell.angle_alpha   90.00
_cell.angle_beta   90.00
_cell.angle_gamma   90.00
#
_symmetry.space_group_name_H-M   'P 1'
#
loop_
_entity.id
_entity.type
_entity.pdbx_description
1 polymer ?
#
loop_
_entity_poly.entity_id
_entity_poly.type
_entity_poly.pdbx_seq_one_letter_code
_entity_poly.pdbx_strand_id
1 'polypeptide(L)'
;MYTYGAKQYLTNLKNHLTMDLERFMIRAVVALYPRISRNGKWTIINGIMKDRKREDEVEFVDKKASKVSTNEASAIRTVIQEHRAVLGLPNPTDKVSELSKDQERYDRLILCYFVFLDRELEAKAAVMLREETNEEWERRKDFLMGKRFNVVPLSNIKSHFGTIDSGILHGIMKEICSEFNVSREDFTGENRETYWKNIFNFKRLRVSKQKSFTLMIETDGVALCIHYRRLKRARPVAPSAAPVTKDEDKEEAGPATQEVEDNDLVVGAAKHEENKEEDPATQEVENNDFVVGADPGNTNIITIAVPQRAEYGTHSKLRQNDMRRLRFSRARYYRESGIMNARKKIEIENAGLKKHLEAMSKVTSRAADFEAFLKCMDVHVAPWEALWEEYTKPRWARLRMNPYCGQQRAFANFSMS
;
A
#
# COMPACT_ATOMS: atom_id res chain seq x y z
N MET A 1 -13.35 4.34 12.15
CA MET A 1 -12.65 3.41 11.24
C MET A 1 -11.80 4.21 10.28
N TYR A 2 -10.51 4.37 10.55
CA TYR A 2 -9.58 4.87 9.54
C TYR A 2 -9.43 3.79 8.47
N THR A 3 -9.57 4.16 7.20
CA THR A 3 -9.35 3.25 6.06
C THR A 3 -7.96 2.61 6.21
N TYR A 4 -7.74 1.39 5.70
CA TYR A 4 -6.43 0.74 5.75
C TYR A 4 -5.31 1.66 5.24
N GLY A 5 -5.62 2.47 4.21
CA GLY A 5 -4.74 3.53 3.72
C GLY A 5 -4.44 4.64 4.75
N ALA A 6 -5.41 5.07 5.56
CA ALA A 6 -5.17 6.01 6.65
C ALA A 6 -4.37 5.39 7.80
N LYS A 7 -4.57 4.10 8.14
CA LYS A 7 -3.71 3.38 9.10
C LYS A 7 -2.29 3.26 8.57
N GLN A 8 -2.10 2.87 7.31
CA GLN A 8 -0.79 2.77 6.67
C GLN A 8 -0.11 4.14 6.51
N TYR A 9 -0.87 5.19 6.21
CA TYR A 9 -0.39 6.57 6.20
C TYR A 9 0.08 7.00 7.59
N LEU A 10 -0.72 6.76 8.62
CA LEU A 10 -0.34 7.02 10.00
C LEU A 10 0.89 6.21 10.40
N THR A 11 1.00 4.94 10.03
CA THR A 11 2.19 4.11 10.30
C THR A 11 3.43 4.61 9.56
N ASN A 12 3.31 4.98 8.29
CA ASN A 12 4.43 5.53 7.51
C ASN A 12 4.85 6.90 8.04
N LEU A 13 3.89 7.74 8.39
CA LEU A 13 4.13 9.03 9.03
C LEU A 13 4.80 8.81 10.38
N LYS A 14 4.30 7.91 11.24
CA LYS A 14 4.92 7.54 12.52
C LYS A 14 6.36 7.06 12.33
N ASN A 15 6.60 6.10 11.44
CA ASN A 15 7.94 5.58 11.17
C ASN A 15 8.88 6.68 10.65
N HIS A 16 8.39 7.55 9.78
CA HIS A 16 9.15 8.68 9.27
C HIS A 16 9.45 9.70 10.38
N LEU A 17 8.45 10.08 11.18
CA LEU A 17 8.61 11.02 12.29
C LEU A 17 9.58 10.45 13.35
N THR A 18 9.50 9.16 13.68
CA THR A 18 10.40 8.52 14.66
C THR A 18 11.81 8.36 14.13
N MET A 19 11.99 7.87 12.88
CA MET A 19 13.32 7.67 12.31
C MET A 19 14.02 8.96 11.89
N ASP A 20 13.26 9.99 11.52
CA ASP A 20 13.82 11.25 11.06
C ASP A 20 13.81 12.36 12.11
N LEU A 21 13.25 12.17 13.32
CA LEU A 21 13.30 13.21 14.37
C LEU A 21 14.72 13.66 14.68
N GLU A 22 15.64 12.71 14.94
CA GLU A 22 17.05 13.04 15.22
C GLU A 22 17.69 13.78 14.04
N ARG A 23 17.47 13.27 12.82
CA ARG A 23 18.01 13.85 11.59
C ARG A 23 17.48 15.26 11.33
N PHE A 24 16.20 15.47 11.61
CA PHE A 24 15.54 16.75 11.50
C PHE A 24 16.08 17.73 12.53
N MET A 25 16.19 17.31 13.80
CA MET A 25 16.74 18.16 14.85
C MET A 25 18.18 18.56 14.57
N ILE A 26 19.02 17.65 14.08
CA ILE A 26 20.40 17.97 13.68
C ILE A 26 20.38 19.12 12.66
N ARG A 27 19.52 19.03 11.64
CA ARG A 27 19.41 20.05 10.60
C ARG A 27 18.85 21.37 11.16
N ALA A 28 17.78 21.31 11.96
CA ALA A 28 17.13 22.48 12.54
C ALA A 28 18.07 23.22 13.50
N VAL A 29 18.80 22.52 14.38
CA VAL A 29 19.76 23.14 15.31
C VAL A 29 20.94 23.77 14.58
N VAL A 30 21.39 23.18 13.46
CA VAL A 30 22.45 23.78 12.63
C VAL A 30 22.00 25.06 11.94
N ALA A 31 20.71 25.12 11.56
CA ALA A 31 20.04 26.17 10.81
C ALA A 31 19.59 27.36 11.68
N LEU A 32 18.92 27.06 12.78
CA LEU A 32 18.82 27.94 13.95
C LEU A 32 20.25 28.15 14.48
N TYR A 33 20.55 28.85 15.55
CA TYR A 33 21.89 28.82 16.20
C TYR A 33 23.21 28.77 15.35
N PRO A 34 23.38 29.51 14.22
CA PRO A 34 24.61 29.40 13.41
C PRO A 34 25.87 29.85 14.17
N ARG A 35 25.71 30.74 15.16
CA ARG A 35 26.77 31.30 16.01
C ARG A 35 27.21 30.37 17.15
N ILE A 36 26.46 29.29 17.42
CA ILE A 36 26.86 28.30 18.43
C ILE A 36 27.95 27.40 17.83
N SER A 37 28.97 27.09 18.62
CA SER A 37 30.04 26.19 18.21
C SER A 37 29.51 24.82 17.80
N ARG A 38 30.29 24.07 17.01
CA ARG A 38 29.91 22.71 16.60
C ARG A 38 29.63 21.81 17.82
N ASN A 39 30.44 21.93 18.86
CA ASN A 39 30.27 21.20 20.11
C ASN A 39 28.99 21.63 20.83
N GLY A 40 28.74 22.94 20.93
CA GLY A 40 27.51 23.48 21.51
C GLY A 40 26.24 22.99 20.80
N LYS A 41 26.26 22.89 19.46
CA LYS A 41 25.14 22.31 18.68
C LYS A 41 24.89 20.84 19.03
N TRP A 42 25.94 20.04 19.15
CA TRP A 42 25.81 18.64 19.61
C TRP A 42 25.32 18.55 21.05
N THR A 43 25.76 19.45 21.93
CA THR A 43 25.24 19.54 23.31
C THR A 43 23.75 19.86 23.33
N ILE A 44 23.26 20.74 22.45
CA ILE A 44 21.83 21.01 22.29
C ILE A 44 21.08 19.75 21.86
N ILE A 45 21.51 19.11 20.77
CA ILE A 45 20.85 17.91 20.23
C ILE A 45 20.80 16.78 21.27
N ASN A 46 21.93 16.51 21.93
CA ASN A 46 22.02 15.50 22.98
C ASN A 46 21.19 15.87 24.21
N GLY A 47 21.16 17.15 24.60
CA GLY A 47 20.37 17.63 25.74
C GLY A 47 18.86 17.53 25.49
N ILE A 48 18.42 17.77 24.25
CA ILE A 48 17.03 17.56 23.84
C ILE A 48 16.70 16.07 23.86
N MET A 49 17.55 15.21 23.27
CA MET A 49 17.27 13.77 23.15
C MET A 49 17.43 12.96 24.43
N LYS A 50 18.38 13.34 25.30
CA LYS A 50 18.79 12.76 26.59
C LYS A 50 18.37 11.32 26.93
N ASP A 51 18.42 10.40 25.96
CA ASP A 51 18.25 8.96 26.14
C ASP A 51 19.59 8.25 26.38
N ARG A 52 20.73 8.94 26.21
CA ARG A 52 22.06 8.36 26.37
C ARG A 52 22.52 8.39 27.84
N LYS A 53 22.82 7.21 28.36
CA LYS A 53 23.29 6.85 29.71
C LYS A 53 24.59 7.54 30.21
N ARG A 54 25.01 8.67 29.66
CA ARG A 54 26.21 9.40 30.12
C ARG A 54 25.79 10.78 30.63
N GLU A 55 25.29 10.81 31.87
CA GLU A 55 24.97 12.06 32.56
C GLU A 55 26.24 12.78 33.06
N ASP A 56 27.38 12.08 33.13
CA ASP A 56 28.59 12.56 33.82
C ASP A 56 29.66 13.18 32.91
N GLU A 57 29.44 13.26 31.59
CA GLU A 57 30.49 13.70 30.63
C GLU A 57 30.22 15.01 29.89
N VAL A 58 29.19 15.77 30.26
CA VAL A 58 29.14 17.20 29.87
C VAL A 58 29.90 18.04 30.90
N GLU A 59 31.06 17.54 31.38
CA GLU A 59 32.08 18.46 31.86
C GLU A 59 32.51 19.28 30.63
N PHE A 60 32.18 20.57 30.64
CA PHE A 60 32.86 21.54 29.79
C PHE A 60 34.34 21.53 30.23
N VAL A 61 35.13 20.61 29.68
CA VAL A 61 36.57 20.51 29.91
C VAL A 61 37.21 21.70 29.23
N ASP A 62 37.20 22.85 29.91
CA ASP A 62 38.02 23.98 29.51
C ASP A 62 38.36 24.83 30.73
N LYS A 63 39.31 24.32 31.53
CA LYS A 63 39.89 24.97 32.73
C LYS A 63 40.60 26.32 32.43
N LYS A 64 40.54 26.82 31.19
CA LYS A 64 41.18 28.08 30.75
C LYS A 64 40.33 28.91 29.78
N ALA A 65 39.01 28.72 29.73
CA ALA A 65 38.16 29.46 28.79
C ALA A 65 37.75 30.86 29.29
N SER A 66 37.97 31.84 28.41
CA SER A 66 37.61 33.26 28.55
C SER A 66 36.11 33.49 28.86
N LYS A 67 35.76 34.70 29.34
CA LYS A 67 34.37 35.17 29.59
C LYS A 67 33.35 34.86 28.47
N VAL A 68 33.79 34.59 27.25
CA VAL A 68 32.95 34.23 26.10
C VAL A 68 32.26 32.87 26.28
N SER A 69 32.88 31.90 26.95
CA SER A 69 32.32 30.54 27.11
C SER A 69 31.12 30.47 28.06
N THR A 70 31.08 31.32 29.08
CA THR A 70 29.98 31.36 30.06
C THR A 70 28.66 31.78 29.42
N ASN A 71 28.69 32.73 28.47
CA ASN A 71 27.50 33.20 27.78
C ASN A 71 26.95 32.14 26.82
N GLU A 72 27.82 31.43 26.10
CA GLU A 72 27.40 30.33 25.19
C GLU A 72 26.76 29.18 25.97
N ALA A 73 27.35 28.77 27.10
CA ALA A 73 26.79 27.71 27.95
C ALA A 73 25.40 28.05 28.50
N SER A 74 25.17 29.31 28.88
CA SER A 74 23.85 29.78 29.31
C SER A 74 22.84 29.71 28.16
N ALA A 75 23.20 30.20 26.97
CA ALA A 75 22.34 30.15 25.79
C ALA A 75 21.98 28.71 25.40
N ILE A 76 22.95 27.79 25.43
CA ILE A 76 22.73 26.36 25.16
C ILE A 76 21.70 25.76 26.13
N ARG A 77 21.82 26.05 27.44
CA ARG A 77 20.87 25.54 28.45
C ARG A 77 19.45 26.06 28.22
N THR A 78 19.29 27.34 27.92
CA THR A 78 17.98 27.94 27.62
C THR A 78 17.34 27.29 26.40
N VAL A 79 18.09 27.10 25.30
CA VAL A 79 17.61 26.43 24.09
C VAL A 79 17.18 24.99 24.39
N ILE A 80 17.98 24.24 25.15
CA ILE A 80 17.61 22.87 25.52
C ILE A 80 16.29 22.85 26.29
N GLN A 81 16.13 23.74 27.29
CA GLN A 81 14.92 23.80 28.11
C GLN A 81 13.68 24.15 27.28
N GLU A 82 13.80 25.11 26.37
CA GLU A 82 12.70 25.53 25.49
C GLU A 82 12.24 24.38 24.58
N HIS A 83 13.17 23.75 23.86
CA HIS A 83 12.83 22.63 22.96
C HIS A 83 12.24 21.44 23.73
N ARG A 84 12.73 21.16 24.94
CA ARG A 84 12.18 20.10 25.80
C ARG A 84 10.79 20.44 26.32
N ALA A 85 10.53 21.69 26.69
CA ALA A 85 9.20 22.13 27.11
C ALA A 85 8.16 21.90 26.00
N VAL A 86 8.51 22.19 24.74
CA VAL A 86 7.62 21.94 23.57
C VAL A 86 7.38 20.45 23.34
N LEU A 87 8.38 19.60 23.58
CA LEU A 87 8.24 18.15 23.58
C LEU A 87 7.46 17.60 24.79
N GLY A 88 6.96 18.45 25.68
CA GLY A 88 6.23 18.03 26.88
C GLY A 88 7.13 17.39 27.94
N LEU A 89 8.42 17.71 27.94
CA LEU A 89 9.45 17.22 28.88
C LEU A 89 9.98 18.38 29.74
N PRO A 90 9.15 18.98 30.62
CA PRO A 90 9.54 20.15 31.39
C PRO A 90 10.66 19.83 32.39
N ASN A 91 10.78 18.58 32.86
CA ASN A 91 11.86 18.20 33.76
C ASN A 91 13.12 17.78 32.96
N PRO A 92 14.32 18.18 33.42
CA PRO A 92 15.57 17.79 32.77
C PRO A 92 15.88 16.28 32.87
N THR A 93 15.20 15.58 33.78
CA THR A 93 15.35 14.14 34.02
C THR A 93 14.44 13.28 33.14
N ASP A 94 13.39 13.86 32.55
CA ASP A 94 12.45 13.10 31.73
C ASP A 94 13.15 12.60 30.45
N LYS A 95 12.84 11.38 30.01
CA LYS A 95 13.48 10.79 28.82
C LYS A 95 12.57 10.88 27.61
N VAL A 96 13.13 11.15 26.42
CA VAL A 96 12.35 11.12 25.18
C VAL A 96 11.82 9.70 24.93
N SER A 97 12.59 8.67 25.27
CA SER A 97 12.14 7.27 25.25
C SER A 97 10.99 6.94 26.22
N GLU A 98 10.70 7.79 27.21
CA GLU A 98 9.52 7.59 28.05
C GLU A 98 8.24 8.08 27.37
N LEU A 99 8.36 9.04 26.44
CA LEU A 99 7.20 9.48 25.66
C LEU A 99 6.66 8.34 24.80
N SER A 100 7.52 7.47 24.27
CA SER A 100 7.07 6.35 23.43
C SER A 100 6.26 5.28 24.19
N LYS A 101 6.17 5.35 25.52
CA LYS A 101 5.27 4.49 26.31
C LYS A 101 3.79 4.83 26.05
N ASP A 102 3.50 6.07 25.67
CA ASP A 102 2.17 6.54 25.26
C ASP A 102 2.26 7.02 23.80
N GLN A 103 2.01 6.10 22.86
CA GLN A 103 2.23 6.33 21.44
C GLN A 103 1.40 7.50 20.88
N GLU A 104 0.15 7.66 21.33
CA GLU A 104 -0.73 8.73 20.83
C GLU A 104 -0.23 10.10 21.30
N ARG A 105 0.14 10.19 22.58
CA ARG A 105 0.73 11.40 23.14
C ARG A 105 2.08 11.72 22.49
N TYR A 106 2.91 10.72 22.24
CA TYR A 106 4.19 10.87 21.55
C TYR A 106 4.02 11.48 20.16
N ASP A 107 3.18 10.87 19.31
CA ASP A 107 2.97 11.34 17.93
C ASP A 107 2.50 12.80 17.91
N ARG A 108 1.58 13.18 18.82
CA ARG A 108 1.10 14.55 18.96
C ARG A 108 2.21 15.51 19.37
N LEU A 109 3.00 15.17 20.37
CA LEU A 109 4.10 16.02 20.85
C LEU A 109 5.19 16.20 19.78
N ILE A 110 5.51 15.15 19.05
CA ILE A 110 6.46 15.20 17.94
C ILE A 110 5.94 16.08 16.81
N LEU A 111 4.67 15.95 16.43
CA LEU A 111 4.05 16.84 15.44
C LEU A 111 4.06 18.31 15.90
N CYS A 112 3.69 18.59 17.15
CA CYS A 112 3.77 19.94 17.73
C CYS A 112 5.20 20.49 17.68
N TYR A 113 6.19 19.64 17.95
CA TYR A 113 7.59 20.01 17.92
C TYR A 113 8.10 20.31 16.51
N PHE A 114 7.68 19.56 15.49
CA PHE A 114 7.98 19.89 14.09
C PHE A 114 7.41 21.26 13.70
N VAL A 115 6.16 21.55 14.07
CA VAL A 115 5.54 22.86 13.83
C VAL A 115 6.27 23.98 14.56
N PHE A 116 6.73 23.74 15.79
CA PHE A 116 7.54 24.69 16.54
C PHE A 116 8.86 24.99 15.83
N LEU A 117 9.60 23.96 15.40
CA LEU A 117 10.86 24.13 14.69
C LEU A 117 10.70 24.88 13.37
N ASP A 118 9.63 24.61 12.63
CA ASP A 118 9.33 25.30 11.38
C ASP A 118 9.06 26.79 11.62
N ARG A 119 8.25 27.12 12.64
CA ARG A 119 7.98 28.50 13.04
C ARG A 119 9.23 29.25 13.52
N GLU A 120 10.09 28.59 14.28
CA GLU A 120 11.37 29.18 14.71
C GLU A 120 12.28 29.47 13.52
N LEU A 121 12.32 28.57 12.52
CA LEU A 121 13.07 28.79 11.29
C LEU A 121 12.51 29.99 10.50
N GLU A 122 11.18 30.11 10.41
CA GLU A 122 10.52 31.24 9.76
C GLU A 122 10.77 32.57 10.49
N ALA A 123 10.62 32.59 11.82
CA ALA A 123 10.89 33.77 12.63
C ALA A 123 12.34 34.24 12.50
N LYS A 124 13.28 33.30 12.51
CA LYS A 124 14.71 33.61 12.35
C LYS A 124 15.03 34.11 10.94
N ALA A 125 14.43 33.54 9.91
CA ALA A 125 14.55 34.04 8.54
C ALA A 125 14.03 35.49 8.43
N ALA A 126 12.92 35.81 9.09
CA ALA A 126 12.33 37.14 9.12
C ALA A 126 13.19 38.19 9.88
N VAL A 127 13.86 37.79 10.96
CA VAL A 127 14.80 38.67 11.67
C VAL A 127 16.06 38.91 10.84
N MET A 128 16.63 37.86 10.25
CA MET A 128 17.85 37.97 9.43
C MET A 128 17.66 38.83 8.18
N LEU A 129 16.45 38.84 7.59
CA LEU A 129 16.04 39.74 6.50
C LEU A 129 16.30 41.23 6.79
N ARG A 130 16.37 41.63 8.06
CA ARG A 130 16.55 43.03 8.46
C ARG A 130 18.01 43.40 8.74
N GLU A 131 18.89 42.42 8.95
CA GLU A 131 20.23 42.66 9.49
C GLU A 131 21.37 42.51 8.45
N GLU A 132 21.17 41.74 7.36
CA GLU A 132 22.24 41.44 6.40
C GLU A 132 21.78 41.63 4.94
N THR A 133 22.39 42.59 4.21
CA THR A 133 22.16 42.84 2.77
C THR A 133 23.09 42.02 1.86
N ASN A 134 23.58 40.86 2.30
CA ASN A 134 24.71 40.18 1.67
C ASN A 134 24.31 38.92 0.87
N GLU A 135 24.98 38.66 -0.26
CA GLU A 135 24.77 37.46 -1.11
C GLU A 135 24.93 36.14 -0.34
N GLU A 136 25.75 36.14 0.71
CA GLU A 136 25.92 34.98 1.59
C GLU A 136 24.63 34.62 2.32
N TRP A 137 23.77 35.62 2.61
CA TRP A 137 22.45 35.39 3.17
C TRP A 137 21.52 34.72 2.17
N GLU A 138 21.45 35.17 0.91
CA GLU A 138 20.60 34.47 -0.09
C GLU A 138 21.07 33.03 -0.29
N ARG A 139 22.38 32.73 -0.27
CA ARG A 139 22.88 31.34 -0.30
C ARG A 139 22.46 30.55 0.94
N ARG A 140 22.52 31.15 2.13
CA ARG A 140 22.09 30.51 3.39
C ARG A 140 20.58 30.33 3.43
N LYS A 141 19.81 31.32 2.98
CA LYS A 141 18.36 31.27 2.85
C LYS A 141 17.96 30.20 1.86
N ASP A 142 18.54 30.12 0.67
CA ASP A 142 18.26 29.04 -0.28
C ASP A 142 18.65 27.67 0.29
N PHE A 143 19.73 27.58 1.07
CA PHE A 143 20.10 26.36 1.78
C PHE A 143 19.10 26.00 2.90
N LEU A 144 18.53 26.98 3.59
CA LEU A 144 17.54 26.83 4.66
C LEU A 144 16.14 26.54 4.10
N MET A 145 15.75 27.26 3.06
CA MET A 145 14.44 27.26 2.40
C MET A 145 14.30 26.11 1.41
N GLY A 146 15.35 25.78 0.66
CA GLY A 146 15.45 24.55 -0.13
C GLY A 146 15.55 23.29 0.73
N LYS A 147 15.74 23.45 2.05
CA LYS A 147 15.58 22.42 3.08
C LYS A 147 14.38 22.67 3.99
N ARG A 148 13.40 23.49 3.58
CA ARG A 148 12.08 23.44 4.21
C ARG A 148 11.64 21.99 4.18
N PHE A 149 11.30 21.50 5.35
CA PHE A 149 10.79 20.17 5.48
C PHE A 149 9.36 20.25 4.99
N ASN A 150 9.19 20.00 3.70
CA ASN A 150 7.89 19.64 3.22
C ASN A 150 7.53 18.39 4.03
N VAL A 151 6.67 18.57 5.04
CA VAL A 151 5.71 17.55 5.43
C VAL A 151 4.81 17.45 4.21
N VAL A 152 5.36 16.87 3.13
CA VAL A 152 4.62 16.57 1.92
C VAL A 152 3.42 15.78 2.44
N PRO A 153 2.21 15.98 1.93
CA PRO A 153 1.20 14.95 2.05
C PRO A 153 1.79 13.71 1.37
N LEU A 154 2.48 12.88 2.17
CA LEU A 154 3.27 11.72 1.77
C LEU A 154 2.28 10.62 1.43
N SER A 155 1.57 10.82 0.32
CA SER A 155 1.11 9.81 -0.63
C SER A 155 -0.05 10.37 -1.44
N ASN A 156 0.03 10.18 -2.76
CA ASN A 156 -1.16 9.73 -3.46
C ASN A 156 -1.58 8.46 -2.73
N ILE A 157 -2.55 8.54 -1.82
CA ILE A 157 -3.21 7.34 -1.30
C ILE A 157 -3.92 6.76 -2.53
N LYS A 158 -3.18 5.92 -3.28
CA LYS A 158 -3.82 5.02 -4.23
C LYS A 158 -4.89 4.32 -3.42
N SER A 159 -6.11 4.28 -3.94
CA SER A 159 -7.21 3.57 -3.32
C SER A 159 -6.78 2.11 -3.17
N HIS A 160 -6.21 1.77 -2.02
CA HIS A 160 -5.82 0.42 -1.70
C HIS A 160 -7.11 -0.24 -1.25
N PHE A 161 -7.57 -1.19 -2.06
CA PHE A 161 -8.68 -2.04 -1.67
C PHE A 161 -8.21 -2.91 -0.50
N GLY A 162 -8.83 -2.73 0.65
CA GLY A 162 -8.67 -3.62 1.79
C GLY A 162 -9.65 -4.77 1.65
N THR A 163 -9.15 -6.00 1.71
CA THR A 163 -9.98 -7.18 1.90
C THR A 163 -10.23 -7.36 3.39
N ILE A 164 -11.49 -7.46 3.79
CA ILE A 164 -11.93 -7.81 5.14
C ILE A 164 -12.36 -9.27 5.07
N ASP A 165 -11.47 -10.15 5.53
CA ASP A 165 -11.77 -11.54 5.82
C ASP A 165 -12.13 -11.73 7.31
N SER A 166 -12.39 -12.96 7.73
CA SER A 166 -12.72 -13.27 9.13
C SER A 166 -11.62 -12.85 10.12
N GLY A 167 -10.34 -12.93 9.72
CA GLY A 167 -9.22 -12.57 10.60
C GLY A 167 -9.13 -11.06 10.81
N ILE A 168 -9.29 -10.28 9.74
CA ILE A 168 -9.31 -8.83 9.79
C ILE A 168 -10.56 -8.35 10.52
N LEU A 169 -11.72 -8.96 10.27
CA LEU A 169 -12.96 -8.62 10.97
C LEU A 169 -12.85 -8.90 12.48
N HIS A 170 -12.22 -10.01 12.90
CA HIS A 170 -11.94 -10.28 14.31
C HIS A 170 -11.13 -9.16 14.96
N GLY A 171 -10.04 -8.73 14.31
CA GLY A 171 -9.22 -7.62 14.78
C GLY A 171 -10.02 -6.31 14.92
N ILE A 172 -10.85 -6.00 13.92
CA ILE A 172 -11.75 -4.83 13.95
C ILE A 172 -12.72 -4.93 15.13
N MET A 173 -13.35 -6.09 15.35
CA MET A 173 -14.31 -6.27 16.44
C MET A 173 -13.66 -6.12 17.81
N LYS A 174 -12.46 -6.67 17.99
CA LYS A 174 -11.68 -6.53 19.22
C LYS A 174 -11.25 -5.09 19.50
N GLU A 175 -10.98 -4.31 18.46
CA GLU A 175 -10.61 -2.88 18.56
C GLU A 175 -11.82 -2.01 18.89
N ILE A 176 -12.99 -2.29 18.31
CA ILE A 176 -14.21 -1.49 18.51
C ILE A 176 -14.93 -1.84 19.81
N CYS A 177 -14.90 -3.11 20.21
CA CYS A 177 -15.60 -3.61 21.38
C CYS A 177 -14.60 -4.29 22.31
N SER A 178 -14.22 -3.59 23.39
CA SER A 178 -13.29 -4.10 24.40
C SER A 178 -13.80 -5.34 25.13
N GLU A 179 -15.13 -5.54 25.16
CA GLU A 179 -15.79 -6.71 25.74
C GLU A 179 -15.82 -7.92 24.80
N PHE A 180 -15.33 -7.77 23.56
CA PHE A 180 -15.30 -8.84 22.57
C PHE A 180 -14.23 -9.89 22.93
N ASN A 181 -14.62 -10.85 23.77
CA ASN A 181 -13.74 -11.88 24.33
C ASN A 181 -13.76 -13.21 23.54
N VAL A 182 -13.97 -13.14 22.23
CA VAL A 182 -13.93 -14.31 21.34
C VAL A 182 -12.50 -14.51 20.85
N SER A 183 -11.97 -15.74 20.96
CA SER A 183 -10.64 -16.06 20.44
C SER A 183 -10.61 -15.95 18.91
N ARG A 184 -9.42 -15.76 18.33
CA ARG A 184 -9.29 -15.66 16.88
C ARG A 184 -9.64 -16.99 16.22
N GLU A 185 -9.28 -18.09 16.86
CA GLU A 185 -9.52 -19.46 16.42
C GLU A 185 -11.01 -19.76 16.37
N ASP A 186 -11.77 -19.40 17.41
CA ASP A 186 -13.23 -19.60 17.44
C ASP A 186 -13.92 -18.69 16.40
N PHE A 187 -13.49 -17.43 16.28
CA PHE A 187 -14.05 -16.50 15.31
C PHE A 187 -13.82 -16.91 13.85
N THR A 188 -12.66 -17.47 13.54
CA THR A 188 -12.26 -17.85 12.18
C THR A 188 -12.54 -19.31 11.82
N GLY A 189 -12.83 -20.15 12.82
CA GLY A 189 -13.15 -21.57 12.71
C GLY A 189 -14.59 -21.87 12.30
N GLU A 190 -15.19 -22.89 12.90
CA GLU A 190 -16.51 -23.41 12.50
C GLU A 190 -17.64 -22.40 12.69
N ASN A 191 -17.54 -21.55 13.71
CA ASN A 191 -18.55 -20.56 14.06
C ASN A 191 -18.49 -19.27 13.22
N ARG A 192 -17.53 -19.14 12.30
CA ARG A 192 -17.30 -17.91 11.52
C ARG A 192 -18.55 -17.38 10.84
N GLU A 193 -19.36 -18.25 10.24
CA GLU A 193 -20.58 -17.82 9.55
C GLU A 193 -21.59 -17.17 10.50
N THR A 194 -21.69 -17.67 11.72
CA THR A 194 -22.59 -17.16 12.76
C THR A 194 -22.15 -15.76 13.17
N TYR A 195 -20.86 -15.55 13.41
CA TYR A 195 -20.34 -14.21 13.73
C TYR A 195 -20.58 -13.20 12.63
N TRP A 196 -20.27 -13.57 11.38
CA TRP A 196 -20.57 -12.71 10.23
C TRP A 196 -22.07 -12.37 10.17
N LYS A 197 -22.96 -13.35 10.37
CA LYS A 197 -24.43 -13.15 10.33
C LYS A 197 -24.96 -12.30 11.47
N ASN A 198 -24.28 -12.28 12.61
CA ASN A 198 -24.64 -11.45 13.75
C ASN A 198 -24.14 -10.01 13.56
N ILE A 199 -22.96 -9.84 12.97
CA ILE A 199 -22.36 -8.51 12.71
C ILE A 199 -23.07 -7.80 11.55
N PHE A 200 -23.37 -8.52 10.47
CA PHE A 200 -23.99 -7.96 9.27
C PHE A 200 -25.41 -8.48 9.09
N ASN A 201 -26.35 -7.57 8.82
CA ASN A 201 -27.73 -7.94 8.51
C ASN A 201 -27.85 -8.53 7.08
N PHE A 202 -27.38 -9.78 6.90
CA PHE A 202 -27.40 -10.44 5.60
C PHE A 202 -28.79 -10.72 5.07
N LYS A 203 -29.83 -10.72 5.91
CA LYS A 203 -31.21 -10.85 5.42
C LYS A 203 -31.53 -9.73 4.42
N ARG A 204 -31.01 -8.52 4.63
CA ARG A 204 -31.14 -7.38 3.69
C ARG A 204 -30.22 -7.47 2.48
N LEU A 205 -29.13 -8.24 2.60
CA LEU A 205 -28.13 -8.40 1.54
C LEU A 205 -28.36 -9.67 0.69
N ARG A 206 -29.36 -10.49 1.03
CA ARG A 206 -29.62 -11.76 0.34
C ARG A 206 -30.25 -11.52 -1.02
N VAL A 207 -29.41 -11.41 -2.05
CA VAL A 207 -29.85 -11.07 -3.41
C VAL A 207 -30.56 -12.25 -4.12
N SER A 208 -30.30 -13.50 -3.74
CA SER A 208 -30.97 -14.68 -4.32
C SER A 208 -30.75 -15.96 -3.51
N LYS A 209 -31.64 -16.96 -3.66
CA LYS A 209 -31.45 -18.32 -3.08
C LYS A 209 -30.24 -19.07 -3.64
N GLN A 210 -29.76 -18.71 -4.84
CA GLN A 210 -28.64 -19.40 -5.53
C GLN A 210 -27.26 -18.80 -5.21
N LYS A 211 -27.19 -17.84 -4.29
CA LYS A 211 -25.94 -17.16 -3.92
C LYS A 211 -25.68 -17.34 -2.42
N SER A 212 -24.53 -17.92 -2.08
CA SER A 212 -24.01 -17.95 -0.71
C SER A 212 -22.95 -16.86 -0.55
N PHE A 213 -22.97 -16.17 0.59
CA PHE A 213 -21.93 -15.18 0.91
C PHE A 213 -20.61 -15.89 1.16
N THR A 214 -19.48 -15.34 0.69
CA THR A 214 -18.17 -15.99 0.81
C THR A 214 -17.40 -15.63 2.07
N LEU A 215 -17.99 -14.84 2.98
CA LEU A 215 -17.29 -14.33 4.18
C LEU A 215 -16.11 -13.42 3.84
N MET A 216 -16.23 -12.70 2.72
CA MET A 216 -15.24 -11.77 2.24
C MET A 216 -15.92 -10.49 1.78
N ILE A 217 -15.40 -9.36 2.26
CA ILE A 217 -15.79 -8.03 1.82
C ILE A 217 -14.54 -7.31 1.35
N GLU A 218 -14.61 -6.57 0.25
CA GLU A 218 -13.56 -5.65 -0.12
C GLU A 218 -14.06 -4.21 0.03
N THR A 219 -13.18 -3.31 0.41
CA THR A 219 -13.51 -1.89 0.55
C THR A 219 -12.36 -1.01 0.14
N ASP A 220 -12.65 0.12 -0.51
CA ASP A 220 -11.70 1.22 -0.71
C ASP A 220 -11.81 2.30 0.37
N GLY A 221 -12.61 2.03 1.42
CA GLY A 221 -12.93 2.99 2.47
C GLY A 221 -14.12 3.90 2.17
N VAL A 222 -14.66 3.89 0.95
CA VAL A 222 -15.85 4.67 0.54
C VAL A 222 -16.99 3.74 0.13
N ALA A 223 -16.67 2.63 -0.52
CA ALA A 223 -17.62 1.62 -0.97
C ALA A 223 -17.28 0.24 -0.38
N LEU A 224 -18.28 -0.63 -0.33
CA LEU A 224 -18.17 -2.01 0.11
C LEU A 224 -18.59 -2.94 -1.05
N CYS A 225 -17.73 -3.88 -1.39
CA CYS A 225 -18.02 -4.98 -2.30
C CYS A 225 -18.17 -6.27 -1.50
N ILE A 226 -19.37 -6.84 -1.52
CA ILE A 226 -19.71 -8.04 -0.77
C ILE A 226 -19.68 -9.23 -1.73
N HIS A 227 -18.83 -10.21 -1.43
CA HIS A 227 -18.59 -11.33 -2.34
C HIS A 227 -19.61 -12.46 -2.15
N TYR A 228 -20.14 -12.96 -3.27
CA TYR A 228 -21.08 -14.08 -3.26
C TYR A 228 -20.61 -15.19 -4.19
N ARG A 229 -20.61 -16.42 -3.69
CA ARG A 229 -20.47 -17.63 -4.50
C ARG A 229 -21.83 -17.97 -5.11
N ARG A 230 -21.86 -18.13 -6.42
CA ARG A 230 -23.04 -18.65 -7.13
C ARG A 230 -22.93 -20.17 -7.19
N LEU A 231 -23.94 -20.87 -6.69
CA LEU A 231 -24.04 -22.32 -6.87
C LEU A 231 -24.19 -22.62 -8.37
N LYS A 232 -23.35 -23.50 -8.91
CA LYS A 232 -23.52 -24.01 -10.28
C LYS A 232 -24.87 -24.72 -10.31
N ARG A 233 -25.76 -24.35 -11.24
CA ARG A 233 -26.92 -25.19 -11.54
C ARG A 233 -26.36 -26.51 -12.05
N ALA A 234 -26.78 -27.63 -11.46
CA ALA A 234 -26.53 -28.93 -12.06
C ALA A 234 -27.01 -28.84 -13.51
N ARG A 235 -26.10 -29.07 -14.47
CA ARG A 235 -26.57 -29.27 -15.85
C ARG A 235 -27.51 -30.48 -15.79
N PRO A 236 -28.68 -30.42 -16.42
CA PRO A 236 -29.46 -31.62 -16.67
C PRO A 236 -28.48 -32.62 -17.30
N VAL A 237 -28.22 -33.73 -16.60
CA VAL A 237 -27.49 -34.82 -17.18
C VAL A 237 -28.33 -35.23 -18.37
N ALA A 238 -27.81 -35.04 -19.58
CA ALA A 238 -28.49 -35.52 -20.78
C ALA A 238 -28.74 -37.02 -20.54
N PRO A 239 -29.98 -37.51 -20.77
CA PRO A 239 -30.27 -38.92 -20.58
C PRO A 239 -29.21 -39.71 -21.35
N SER A 240 -28.45 -40.53 -20.60
CA SER A 240 -27.41 -41.38 -21.16
C SER A 240 -28.01 -42.11 -22.33
N ALA A 241 -27.46 -41.90 -23.53
CA ALA A 241 -27.84 -42.67 -24.70
C ALA A 241 -27.75 -44.15 -24.31
N ALA A 242 -28.83 -44.89 -24.60
CA ALA A 242 -28.91 -46.31 -24.35
C ALA A 242 -27.69 -47.02 -24.98
N PRO A 243 -27.22 -48.12 -24.38
CA PRO A 243 -26.07 -48.86 -24.89
C PRO A 243 -26.34 -49.29 -26.33
N VAL A 244 -25.60 -48.71 -27.27
CA VAL A 244 -25.54 -49.18 -28.65
C VAL A 244 -24.84 -50.53 -28.59
N THR A 245 -25.59 -51.58 -28.91
CA THR A 245 -25.09 -52.92 -29.19
C THR A 245 -24.01 -52.82 -30.27
N LYS A 246 -22.81 -53.29 -29.94
CA LYS A 246 -21.73 -53.49 -30.91
C LYS A 246 -22.13 -54.63 -31.83
N ASP A 247 -22.24 -54.34 -33.13
CA ASP A 247 -22.07 -55.36 -34.16
C ASP A 247 -20.59 -55.39 -34.56
N GLU A 248 -20.04 -56.60 -34.56
CA GLU A 248 -18.70 -56.95 -34.99
C GLU A 248 -18.58 -56.98 -36.53
N ASP A 249 -17.33 -56.99 -36.99
CA ASP A 249 -16.84 -57.32 -38.33
C ASP A 249 -16.86 -56.26 -39.43
N LYS A 250 -15.67 -55.72 -39.72
CA LYS A 250 -14.89 -56.13 -40.90
C LYS A 250 -13.49 -55.50 -40.94
N GLU A 251 -12.49 -56.36 -41.09
CA GLU A 251 -11.14 -56.05 -41.58
C GLU A 251 -11.20 -55.45 -42.99
N GLU A 252 -10.34 -54.48 -43.27
CA GLU A 252 -9.65 -54.42 -44.57
C GLU A 252 -8.33 -53.65 -44.47
N ALA A 253 -7.35 -54.13 -45.23
CA ALA A 253 -5.93 -53.87 -45.15
C ALA A 253 -5.47 -52.50 -45.69
N GLY A 254 -4.24 -52.10 -45.34
CA GLY A 254 -3.56 -50.86 -45.76
C GLY A 254 -3.21 -50.78 -47.26
N PRO A 255 -2.36 -49.82 -47.70
CA PRO A 255 -0.93 -49.89 -47.31
C PRO A 255 -0.14 -48.56 -47.19
N ALA A 256 1.01 -48.68 -46.52
CA ALA A 256 2.36 -48.19 -46.88
C ALA A 256 2.77 -46.67 -46.86
N THR A 257 3.79 -46.44 -46.01
CA THR A 257 4.99 -45.56 -46.12
C THR A 257 4.88 -44.03 -46.32
N GLN A 258 5.51 -43.27 -45.40
CA GLN A 258 6.78 -42.60 -45.70
C GLN A 258 7.47 -42.08 -44.42
N GLU A 259 8.75 -42.46 -44.29
CA GLU A 259 9.75 -41.91 -43.37
C GLU A 259 10.21 -40.52 -43.84
N VAL A 260 10.45 -39.60 -42.90
CA VAL A 260 11.37 -38.48 -43.09
C VAL A 260 12.16 -38.28 -41.79
N GLU A 261 13.47 -38.45 -41.92
CA GLU A 261 14.53 -38.22 -40.94
C GLU A 261 14.87 -36.73 -40.77
N ASP A 262 15.58 -36.48 -39.67
CA ASP A 262 16.51 -35.38 -39.36
C ASP A 262 15.98 -33.97 -39.00
N ASN A 263 16.23 -33.57 -37.76
CA ASN A 263 17.50 -32.89 -37.46
C ASN A 263 17.69 -32.63 -35.95
N ASP A 264 18.92 -32.93 -35.52
CA ASP A 264 19.53 -32.61 -34.23
C ASP A 264 19.51 -31.11 -33.93
N LEU A 265 19.30 -30.78 -32.65
CA LEU A 265 19.84 -29.55 -32.06
C LEU A 265 20.14 -29.78 -30.57
N VAL A 266 21.41 -30.13 -30.36
CA VAL A 266 22.11 -30.14 -29.09
C VAL A 266 22.26 -28.69 -28.60
N VAL A 267 21.72 -28.38 -27.43
CA VAL A 267 22.28 -27.33 -26.56
C VAL A 267 22.25 -27.86 -25.13
N GLY A 268 23.45 -28.12 -24.61
CA GLY A 268 23.68 -28.59 -23.25
C GLY A 268 23.54 -27.47 -22.22
N ALA A 269 23.16 -27.86 -21.01
CA ALA A 269 23.50 -27.10 -19.80
C ALA A 269 23.64 -28.05 -18.60
N ALA A 270 24.86 -28.02 -18.08
CA ALA A 270 25.42 -28.49 -16.83
C ALA A 270 24.49 -29.04 -15.73
N LYS A 271 24.94 -30.19 -15.20
CA LYS A 271 24.62 -30.69 -13.86
C LYS A 271 25.12 -29.70 -12.79
N HIS A 272 24.29 -29.40 -11.81
CA HIS A 272 24.75 -29.03 -10.47
C HIS A 272 23.86 -29.73 -9.45
N GLU A 273 24.49 -30.56 -8.62
CA GLU A 273 23.86 -31.28 -7.52
C GLU A 273 23.67 -30.37 -6.29
N GLU A 274 22.62 -30.74 -5.54
CA GLU A 274 22.33 -30.57 -4.11
C GLU A 274 22.23 -29.17 -3.48
N ASN A 275 21.01 -28.84 -3.01
CA ASN A 275 20.70 -28.95 -1.58
C ASN A 275 19.20 -29.12 -1.32
N LYS A 276 18.88 -30.10 -0.48
CA LYS A 276 17.54 -30.42 0.04
C LYS A 276 17.07 -29.33 1.00
N GLU A 277 15.85 -28.84 0.80
CA GLU A 277 15.09 -28.13 1.82
C GLU A 277 13.66 -28.73 1.83
N GLU A 278 13.13 -28.96 3.02
CA GLU A 278 12.06 -29.92 3.34
C GLU A 278 10.68 -29.53 2.76
N ASP A 279 9.96 -30.56 2.29
CA ASP A 279 8.61 -30.49 1.70
C ASP A 279 7.54 -29.96 2.69
N PRO A 280 6.67 -29.01 2.28
CA PRO A 280 5.41 -28.79 2.96
C PRO A 280 4.39 -29.85 2.49
N ALA A 281 4.01 -30.73 3.42
CA ALA A 281 2.80 -31.57 3.43
C ALA A 281 2.20 -31.94 2.06
N THR A 282 2.54 -33.13 1.58
CA THR A 282 1.96 -33.80 0.41
C THR A 282 0.43 -33.80 0.51
N GLN A 283 -0.23 -32.91 -0.25
CA GLN A 283 -1.65 -33.07 -0.55
C GLN A 283 -1.79 -34.29 -1.46
N GLU A 284 -2.65 -35.24 -1.11
CA GLU A 284 -3.05 -36.32 -2.01
C GLU A 284 -3.73 -35.69 -3.24
N VAL A 285 -3.00 -35.64 -4.34
CA VAL A 285 -3.46 -35.18 -5.65
C VAL A 285 -4.42 -36.24 -6.19
N GLU A 286 -5.68 -35.89 -6.42
CA GLU A 286 -6.64 -36.80 -7.07
C GLU A 286 -6.16 -37.11 -8.51
N ASN A 287 -6.41 -38.33 -9.00
CA ASN A 287 -5.96 -38.87 -10.30
C ASN A 287 -6.41 -38.10 -11.58
N ASN A 288 -6.90 -36.86 -11.45
CA ASN A 288 -7.35 -36.01 -12.56
C ASN A 288 -6.72 -34.60 -12.57
N ASP A 289 -5.76 -34.31 -11.70
CA ASP A 289 -5.12 -33.00 -11.66
C ASP A 289 -4.01 -32.89 -12.71
N PHE A 290 -4.07 -31.86 -13.57
CA PHE A 290 -3.02 -31.55 -14.53
C PHE A 290 -2.45 -30.15 -14.31
N VAL A 291 -1.13 -30.03 -14.43
CA VAL A 291 -0.41 -28.76 -14.25
C VAL A 291 -0.59 -27.89 -15.49
N VAL A 292 -0.85 -26.61 -15.26
CA VAL A 292 -1.12 -25.63 -16.31
C VAL A 292 -0.05 -24.55 -16.28
N GLY A 293 0.63 -24.33 -17.41
CA GLY A 293 1.60 -23.25 -17.56
C GLY A 293 0.89 -21.92 -17.84
N ALA A 294 1.14 -20.91 -17.01
CA ALA A 294 0.59 -19.56 -17.15
C ALA A 294 1.71 -18.53 -17.35
N ASP A 295 1.62 -17.75 -18.42
CA ASP A 295 2.57 -16.71 -18.77
C ASP A 295 1.87 -15.33 -18.87
N PRO A 296 2.10 -14.41 -17.91
CA PRO A 296 1.60 -13.04 -18.00
C PRO A 296 2.45 -12.22 -18.98
N GLY A 297 1.80 -11.42 -19.84
CA GLY A 297 2.50 -10.63 -20.85
C GLY A 297 2.00 -9.19 -21.01
N ASN A 298 2.72 -8.40 -21.79
CA ASN A 298 2.33 -7.00 -22.06
C ASN A 298 1.12 -6.90 -23.01
N THR A 299 1.06 -7.78 -24.02
CA THR A 299 0.00 -7.80 -25.05
C THR A 299 -1.20 -8.66 -24.61
N ASN A 300 -0.93 -9.79 -23.97
CA ASN A 300 -1.94 -10.67 -23.37
C ASN A 300 -1.83 -10.58 -21.86
N ILE A 301 -2.94 -10.37 -21.16
CA ILE A 301 -2.98 -10.38 -19.69
C ILE A 301 -2.44 -11.70 -19.15
N ILE A 302 -2.85 -12.81 -19.77
CA ILE A 302 -2.37 -14.15 -19.45
C ILE A 302 -2.46 -15.02 -20.70
N THR A 303 -1.44 -15.84 -20.91
CA THR A 303 -1.46 -16.97 -21.85
C THR A 303 -1.40 -18.24 -21.03
N ILE A 304 -2.28 -19.18 -21.32
CA ILE A 304 -2.35 -20.46 -20.62
C ILE A 304 -2.10 -21.58 -21.63
N ALA A 305 -1.21 -22.51 -21.31
CA ALA A 305 -1.05 -23.75 -22.03
C ALA A 305 -1.71 -24.90 -21.24
N VAL A 306 -2.76 -25.49 -21.81
CA VAL A 306 -3.45 -26.67 -21.24
C VAL A 306 -3.29 -27.87 -22.17
N PRO A 307 -3.25 -29.12 -21.65
CA PRO A 307 -3.31 -30.31 -22.49
C PRO A 307 -4.58 -30.32 -23.35
N GLN A 308 -4.49 -30.80 -24.59
CA GLN A 308 -5.63 -30.84 -25.51
C GLN A 308 -6.68 -31.89 -25.09
N ARG A 309 -6.26 -32.94 -24.40
CA ARG A 309 -7.14 -33.92 -23.73
C ARG A 309 -6.69 -34.13 -22.29
N ALA A 310 -7.65 -34.29 -21.38
CA ALA A 310 -7.38 -34.50 -19.95
C ALA A 310 -6.51 -35.75 -19.70
N GLU A 311 -6.70 -36.78 -20.52
CA GLU A 311 -6.00 -38.08 -20.42
C GLU A 311 -4.49 -38.01 -20.74
N TYR A 312 -4.03 -36.96 -21.44
CA TYR A 312 -2.60 -36.80 -21.73
C TYR A 312 -1.82 -36.15 -20.57
N GLY A 313 -2.51 -35.54 -19.61
CA GLY A 313 -1.91 -34.79 -18.51
C GLY A 313 -1.28 -35.64 -17.41
N THR A 314 -1.65 -36.91 -17.30
CA THR A 314 -1.35 -37.74 -16.12
C THR A 314 -0.09 -38.61 -16.25
N HIS A 315 0.35 -39.00 -17.45
CA HIS A 315 1.46 -40.00 -17.55
C HIS A 315 2.42 -39.85 -18.74
N SER A 316 2.32 -38.82 -19.59
CA SER A 316 3.15 -38.71 -20.80
C SER A 316 3.94 -37.41 -20.87
N LYS A 317 5.15 -37.45 -21.47
CA LYS A 317 5.91 -36.25 -21.85
C LYS A 317 5.09 -35.47 -22.88
N LEU A 318 4.28 -34.52 -22.42
CA LEU A 318 3.48 -33.63 -23.26
C LEU A 318 4.39 -32.86 -24.23
N ARG A 319 4.19 -33.00 -25.54
CA ARG A 319 4.85 -32.17 -26.54
C ARG A 319 4.04 -30.91 -26.78
N GLN A 320 4.66 -29.89 -27.37
CA GLN A 320 3.99 -28.62 -27.67
C GLN A 320 2.71 -28.77 -28.52
N ASN A 321 2.66 -29.79 -29.39
CA ASN A 321 1.50 -30.07 -30.24
C ASN A 321 0.32 -30.68 -29.47
N ASP A 322 0.58 -31.26 -28.29
CA ASP A 322 -0.44 -31.85 -27.42
C ASP A 322 -1.07 -30.79 -26.49
N MET A 323 -0.67 -29.52 -26.64
CA MET A 323 -1.08 -28.40 -25.81
C MET A 323 -1.96 -27.41 -26.59
N ARG A 324 -3.12 -27.08 -26.03
CA ARG A 324 -3.94 -25.95 -26.46
C ARG A 324 -3.50 -24.68 -25.74
N ARG A 325 -3.23 -23.63 -26.52
CA ARG A 325 -2.94 -22.29 -26.00
C ARG A 325 -4.21 -21.45 -25.90
N LEU A 326 -4.56 -21.03 -24.69
CA LEU A 326 -5.61 -20.06 -24.42
C LEU A 326 -4.97 -18.69 -24.20
N ARG A 327 -5.50 -17.66 -24.87
CA ARG A 327 -4.98 -16.28 -24.73
C ARG A 327 -6.07 -15.37 -24.21
N PHE A 328 -5.76 -14.67 -23.12
CA PHE A 328 -6.60 -13.59 -22.63
C PHE A 328 -5.98 -12.25 -22.99
N SER A 329 -6.40 -11.71 -24.14
CA SER A 329 -5.82 -10.46 -24.63
C SER A 329 -6.19 -9.27 -23.73
N ARG A 330 -5.30 -8.27 -23.68
CA ARG A 330 -5.56 -7.02 -22.96
C ARG A 330 -6.85 -6.35 -23.44
N ALA A 331 -7.05 -6.26 -24.75
CA ALA A 331 -8.26 -5.68 -25.32
C ALA A 331 -9.55 -6.41 -24.85
N ARG A 332 -9.52 -7.74 -24.77
CA ARG A 332 -10.64 -8.54 -24.25
C ARG A 332 -10.87 -8.26 -22.77
N TYR A 333 -9.81 -8.27 -21.95
CA TYR A 333 -9.89 -7.96 -20.53
C TYR A 333 -10.47 -6.57 -20.25
N TYR A 334 -9.97 -5.51 -20.90
CA TYR A 334 -10.47 -4.14 -20.67
C TYR A 334 -11.94 -3.96 -21.08
N ARG A 335 -12.40 -4.73 -22.08
CA ARG A 335 -13.79 -4.75 -22.53
C ARG A 335 -14.68 -5.51 -21.55
N GLU A 336 -14.32 -6.74 -21.19
CA GLU A 336 -15.09 -7.60 -20.29
C GLU A 336 -15.11 -7.07 -18.86
N SER A 337 -14.03 -6.44 -18.40
CA SER A 337 -13.97 -5.78 -17.09
C SER A 337 -14.79 -4.50 -17.00
N GLY A 338 -15.19 -3.93 -18.13
CA GLY A 338 -15.92 -2.67 -18.17
C GLY A 338 -15.07 -1.43 -17.86
N ILE A 339 -13.73 -1.56 -17.78
CA ILE A 339 -12.81 -0.42 -17.55
C ILE A 339 -13.00 0.65 -18.62
N MET A 340 -13.14 0.27 -19.89
CA MET A 340 -13.35 1.26 -20.96
C MET A 340 -14.67 2.02 -20.81
N ASN A 341 -15.74 1.32 -20.39
CA ASN A 341 -17.04 1.94 -20.17
C ASN A 341 -17.02 2.85 -18.95
N ALA A 342 -16.32 2.46 -17.89
CA ALA A 342 -16.11 3.32 -16.73
C ALA A 342 -15.31 4.57 -17.10
N ARG A 343 -14.22 4.45 -17.86
CA ARG A 343 -13.46 5.60 -18.36
C ARG A 343 -14.33 6.59 -19.12
N LYS A 344 -15.13 6.12 -20.09
CA LYS A 344 -16.06 6.98 -20.84
C LYS A 344 -17.05 7.70 -19.92
N LYS A 345 -17.59 6.99 -18.92
CA LYS A 345 -18.50 7.58 -17.93
C LYS A 345 -17.81 8.61 -17.04
N ILE A 346 -16.56 8.36 -16.60
CA ILE A 346 -15.76 9.33 -15.85
C ILE A 346 -15.61 10.61 -16.67
N GLU A 347 -15.23 10.49 -17.94
CA GLU A 347 -15.03 11.64 -18.83
C GLU A 347 -16.31 12.47 -18.99
N ILE A 348 -17.48 11.81 -19.12
CA ILE A 348 -18.77 12.48 -19.22
C ILE A 348 -19.17 13.16 -17.90
N GLU A 349 -19.10 12.43 -16.78
CA GLU A 349 -19.53 12.94 -15.47
C GLU A 349 -18.59 14.05 -14.95
N ASN A 350 -17.30 13.99 -15.32
CA ASN A 350 -16.32 15.05 -15.00
C ASN A 350 -16.36 16.24 -15.98
N ALA A 351 -17.26 16.27 -16.97
CA ALA A 351 -17.29 17.36 -17.94
C ALA A 351 -17.42 18.75 -17.26
N GLY A 352 -18.23 18.86 -16.21
CA GLY A 352 -18.39 20.10 -15.43
C GLY A 352 -17.15 20.48 -14.60
N LEU A 353 -16.31 19.50 -14.23
CA LEU A 353 -15.09 19.71 -13.44
C LEU A 353 -13.81 19.79 -14.28
N LYS A 354 -13.92 19.65 -15.61
CA LYS A 354 -12.77 19.50 -16.50
C LYS A 354 -11.74 20.62 -16.32
N LYS A 355 -12.18 21.88 -16.22
CA LYS A 355 -11.28 23.03 -16.00
C LYS A 355 -10.50 22.93 -14.69
N HIS A 356 -11.15 22.50 -13.62
CA HIS A 356 -10.51 22.32 -12.32
C HIS A 356 -9.48 21.18 -12.35
N LEU A 357 -9.84 20.04 -12.95
CA LEU A 357 -8.95 18.90 -13.10
C LEU A 357 -7.73 19.22 -13.98
N GLU A 358 -7.92 19.98 -15.05
CA GLU A 358 -6.82 20.45 -15.90
C GLU A 358 -5.90 21.41 -15.15
N ALA A 359 -6.45 22.34 -14.37
CA ALA A 359 -5.64 23.25 -13.54
C ALA A 359 -4.80 22.48 -12.51
N MET A 360 -5.41 21.53 -11.80
CA MET A 360 -4.71 20.65 -10.85
C MET A 360 -3.62 19.81 -11.52
N SER A 361 -3.83 19.33 -12.75
CA SER A 361 -2.84 18.52 -13.47
C SER A 361 -1.56 19.29 -13.84
N LYS A 362 -1.61 20.63 -13.86
CA LYS A 362 -0.47 21.50 -14.20
C LYS A 362 0.40 21.84 -13.00
N VAL A 363 -0.03 21.52 -11.78
CA VAL A 363 0.73 21.74 -10.55
C VAL A 363 1.16 20.39 -9.96
N THR A 364 2.29 20.38 -9.26
CA THR A 364 2.78 19.18 -8.59
C THR A 364 3.24 19.51 -7.18
N SER A 365 2.84 18.69 -6.22
CA SER A 365 3.31 18.76 -4.84
C SER A 365 4.71 18.15 -4.66
N ARG A 366 5.31 17.63 -5.73
CA ARG A 366 6.62 16.96 -5.71
C ARG A 366 7.81 17.91 -5.90
N ALA A 367 7.55 19.19 -6.15
CA ALA A 367 8.62 20.18 -6.23
C ALA A 367 9.29 20.34 -4.86
N ALA A 368 10.63 20.51 -4.84
CA ALA A 368 11.38 20.80 -3.62
C ALA A 368 11.20 22.25 -3.14
N ASP A 369 10.55 23.09 -3.94
CA ASP A 369 10.29 24.50 -3.66
C ASP A 369 8.98 24.70 -2.90
N PHE A 370 9.03 25.53 -1.87
CA PHE A 370 7.88 25.84 -1.00
C PHE A 370 6.85 26.73 -1.69
N GLU A 371 7.29 27.66 -2.55
CA GLU A 371 6.36 28.51 -3.30
C GLU A 371 5.55 27.67 -4.31
N ALA A 372 6.21 26.74 -5.01
CA ALA A 372 5.54 25.75 -5.85
C ALA A 372 4.57 24.86 -5.07
N PHE A 373 4.88 24.50 -3.82
CA PHE A 373 3.97 23.76 -2.94
C PHE A 373 2.74 24.58 -2.55
N LEU A 374 2.92 25.84 -2.11
CA LEU A 374 1.81 26.74 -1.80
C LEU A 374 0.90 26.94 -3.02
N LYS A 375 1.48 27.21 -4.18
CA LYS A 375 0.75 27.30 -5.45
C LYS A 375 -0.01 26.00 -5.77
N CYS A 376 0.59 24.84 -5.49
CA CYS A 376 -0.09 23.57 -5.63
C CYS A 376 -1.30 23.48 -4.69
N MET A 377 -1.17 23.89 -3.42
CA MET A 377 -2.27 23.92 -2.45
C MET A 377 -3.37 24.88 -2.88
N ASP A 378 -3.06 26.11 -3.27
CA ASP A 378 -4.06 27.08 -3.71
C ASP A 378 -4.89 26.56 -4.89
N VAL A 379 -4.23 25.93 -5.87
CA VAL A 379 -4.91 25.32 -7.03
C VAL A 379 -5.79 24.12 -6.63
N HIS A 380 -5.45 23.39 -5.57
CA HIS A 380 -6.25 22.26 -5.07
C HIS A 380 -7.39 22.70 -4.14
N VAL A 381 -7.20 23.76 -3.35
CA VAL A 381 -8.20 24.31 -2.42
C VAL A 381 -9.32 25.00 -3.19
N ALA A 382 -9.00 25.76 -4.23
CA ALA A 382 -9.99 26.52 -4.99
C ALA A 382 -11.20 25.68 -5.50
N PRO A 383 -11.02 24.47 -6.07
CA PRO A 383 -12.13 23.62 -6.49
C PRO A 383 -12.62 22.62 -5.43
N TRP A 384 -12.10 22.67 -4.19
CA TRP A 384 -12.27 21.60 -3.22
C TRP A 384 -13.75 21.26 -2.93
N GLU A 385 -14.57 22.27 -2.64
CA GLU A 385 -16.00 22.09 -2.36
C GLU A 385 -16.74 21.45 -3.55
N ALA A 386 -16.50 21.95 -4.77
CA ALA A 386 -17.13 21.40 -5.98
C ALA A 386 -16.70 19.95 -6.26
N LEU A 387 -15.42 19.63 -6.03
CA LEU A 387 -14.90 18.26 -6.15
C LEU A 387 -15.52 17.35 -5.09
N TRP A 388 -15.66 17.83 -3.85
CA TRP A 388 -16.22 17.05 -2.76
C TRP A 388 -17.71 16.78 -2.98
N GLU A 389 -18.49 17.81 -3.30
CA GLU A 389 -19.90 17.68 -3.65
C GLU A 389 -20.12 16.70 -4.81
N GLU A 390 -19.26 16.74 -5.82
CA GLU A 390 -19.36 15.83 -6.96
C GLU A 390 -18.94 14.41 -6.60
N TYR A 391 -17.75 14.20 -6.04
CA TYR A 391 -17.17 12.88 -5.81
C TYR A 391 -17.78 12.10 -4.63
N THR A 392 -18.53 12.76 -3.76
CA THR A 392 -19.33 12.10 -2.72
C THR A 392 -20.62 11.48 -3.26
N LYS A 393 -21.03 11.80 -4.50
CA LYS A 393 -22.25 11.24 -5.09
C LYS A 393 -22.14 9.71 -5.24
N PRO A 394 -23.20 8.93 -4.93
CA PRO A 394 -23.17 7.47 -5.01
C PRO A 394 -22.82 6.87 -6.38
N ARG A 395 -22.93 7.65 -7.47
CA ARG A 395 -22.47 7.24 -8.80
C ARG A 395 -20.97 6.95 -8.84
N TRP A 396 -20.15 7.72 -8.14
CA TRP A 396 -18.69 7.58 -8.17
C TRP A 396 -18.22 6.33 -7.43
N ALA A 397 -18.81 6.04 -6.27
CA ALA A 397 -18.59 4.79 -5.55
C ALA A 397 -18.88 3.57 -6.44
N ARG A 398 -20.03 3.56 -7.12
CA ARG A 398 -20.40 2.50 -8.08
C ARG A 398 -19.43 2.43 -9.25
N LEU A 399 -19.02 3.57 -9.79
CA LEU A 399 -18.17 3.64 -10.94
C LEU A 399 -16.71 3.22 -10.65
N ARG A 400 -16.21 3.40 -9.42
CA ARG A 400 -14.92 2.88 -8.96
C ARG A 400 -14.96 1.36 -8.70
N MET A 401 -16.04 0.87 -8.08
CA MET A 401 -16.17 -0.55 -7.72
C MET A 401 -16.54 -1.46 -8.89
N ASN A 402 -17.38 -0.99 -9.82
CA ASN A 402 -17.86 -1.83 -10.93
C ASN A 402 -16.74 -2.41 -11.81
N PRO A 403 -15.70 -1.63 -12.19
CA PRO A 403 -14.55 -2.15 -12.92
C PRO A 403 -13.86 -3.27 -12.16
N TYR A 404 -13.67 -3.11 -10.84
CA TYR A 404 -12.98 -4.11 -10.03
C TYR A 404 -13.72 -5.46 -10.05
N CYS A 405 -15.02 -5.46 -9.76
CA CYS A 405 -15.87 -6.65 -9.89
C CYS A 405 -15.86 -7.20 -11.33
N GLY A 406 -15.80 -6.29 -12.31
CA GLY A 406 -15.68 -6.63 -13.72
C GLY A 406 -14.38 -7.37 -14.03
N GLN A 407 -13.24 -6.94 -13.49
CA GLN A 407 -11.94 -7.58 -13.68
C GLN A 407 -11.96 -9.02 -13.16
N GLN A 408 -12.48 -9.23 -11.95
CA GLN A 408 -12.63 -10.58 -11.39
C GLN A 408 -13.53 -11.47 -12.27
N ARG A 409 -14.66 -10.93 -12.76
CA ARG A 409 -15.52 -11.66 -13.72
C ARG A 409 -14.81 -11.98 -15.02
N ALA A 410 -14.01 -11.05 -15.53
CA ALA A 410 -13.28 -11.23 -16.79
C ALA A 410 -12.27 -12.38 -16.67
N PHE A 411 -11.55 -12.46 -15.54
CA PHE A 411 -10.70 -13.61 -15.23
C PHE A 411 -11.50 -14.91 -15.04
N ALA A 412 -12.58 -14.89 -14.26
CA ALA A 412 -13.40 -16.06 -14.04
C ALA A 412 -14.00 -16.62 -15.34
N ASN A 413 -14.44 -15.74 -16.25
CA ASN A 413 -14.95 -16.13 -17.56
C ASN A 413 -13.87 -16.77 -18.43
N PHE A 414 -12.64 -16.25 -18.38
CA PHE A 414 -11.50 -16.83 -19.10
C PHE A 414 -11.09 -18.19 -18.52
N SER A 415 -11.08 -18.35 -17.19
CA SER A 415 -10.76 -19.63 -16.55
C SER A 415 -11.84 -20.70 -16.74
N MET A 416 -13.07 -20.31 -17.09
CA MET A 416 -14.19 -21.25 -17.35
C MET A 416 -14.38 -21.57 -18.84
N SER A 417 -13.62 -20.93 -19.75
CA SER A 417 -13.68 -21.13 -21.20
C SER A 417 -12.59 -22.06 -21.68
#